data_AF-A0A0Q7F7S7-F1
#
_entry.id   AF-A0A0Q7F7S7-F1
#
_cell.length_a   1.000
_cell.length_b   1.000
_cell.length_c   1.000
_cell.angle_alpha   90.00
_cell.angle_beta   90.00
_cell.angle_gamma   90.00
#
_symmetry.space_group_name_H-M   'P 1'
#
loop_
_entity.id
_entity.type
_entity.pdbx_description
1 polymer ?
#
loop_
_entity_poly.entity_id
_entity_poly.type
_entity_poly.pdbx_seq_one_letter_code
_entity_poly.pdbx_strand_id
1 'polypeptide(L)'
;MKIAHLTYQVACFSLLAASAAIAAPKTAGKPGAPGLPRYGMAVYSDLCVHPESGEFGGQRISVQRFAEVDTVIYEFTAGGLSWPLVAGDVNIDPQGRQMYFTVRVDEEERTISGKFADKGDTLVLDGGYCGQPDVPARLRKVKDFGRAAPACKPCPAAKPAPLEPEDAAPAVPKMPHEAPVKQAAPQPQQA
;
A
#
# COMPACT_ATOMS: atom_id res chain seq x y z
N MET A 1 68.73 -38.40 50.29
CA MET A 1 68.18 -37.55 51.38
C MET A 1 67.75 -36.21 50.78
N LYS A 2 66.50 -35.80 51.07
CA LYS A 2 65.92 -34.44 51.24
C LYS A 2 66.57 -33.29 50.44
N ILE A 3 65.92 -32.73 49.40
CA ILE A 3 64.79 -31.76 49.41
C ILE A 3 65.03 -30.54 50.32
N ALA A 4 65.15 -29.36 49.70
CA ALA A 4 64.54 -28.08 50.15
C ALA A 4 64.68 -27.03 49.01
N HIS A 5 63.60 -26.62 48.34
CA HIS A 5 62.77 -25.43 48.61
C HIS A 5 63.55 -24.11 48.34
N LEU A 6 63.14 -23.19 47.47
CA LEU A 6 62.04 -22.21 47.61
C LEU A 6 62.36 -21.16 46.50
N THR A 7 61.50 -20.60 45.63
CA THR A 7 60.35 -19.68 45.78
C THR A 7 59.85 -19.37 44.34
N TYR A 8 58.60 -19.66 43.97
CA TYR A 8 57.44 -18.74 43.83
C TYR A 8 57.44 -17.74 42.64
N GLN A 9 56.26 -17.68 41.97
CA GLN A 9 55.82 -16.78 40.88
C GLN A 9 56.17 -17.29 39.47
N VAL A 10 55.26 -17.69 38.57
CA VAL A 10 54.10 -16.98 37.98
C VAL A 10 53.14 -18.08 37.46
N ALA A 11 52.00 -18.36 38.10
CA ALA A 11 50.67 -17.80 37.82
C ALA A 11 50.21 -17.87 36.34
N CYS A 12 49.28 -18.81 36.11
CA CYS A 12 48.14 -18.73 35.18
C CYS A 12 48.39 -18.48 33.68
N PHE A 13 48.41 -19.55 32.87
CA PHE A 13 47.79 -19.54 31.54
C PHE A 13 47.25 -20.93 31.18
N SER A 14 46.22 -21.36 31.89
CA SER A 14 45.29 -22.39 31.44
C SER A 14 44.01 -21.70 31.00
N LEU A 15 43.74 -21.70 29.69
CA LEU A 15 42.40 -21.71 29.05
C LEU A 15 42.52 -21.31 27.57
N LEU A 16 41.64 -21.91 26.76
CA LEU A 16 41.22 -21.55 25.39
C LEU A 16 41.88 -22.32 24.23
N ALA A 17 41.25 -23.44 23.85
CA ALA A 17 40.94 -23.73 22.44
C ALA A 17 39.94 -24.90 22.32
N ALA A 18 38.68 -24.69 22.73
CA ALA A 18 37.58 -25.55 22.35
C ALA A 18 36.75 -24.85 21.26
N SER A 19 37.24 -24.88 20.03
CA SER A 19 36.47 -24.42 18.86
C SER A 19 35.60 -25.58 18.36
N ALA A 20 34.53 -25.88 19.09
CA ALA A 20 33.44 -26.69 18.54
C ALA A 20 32.70 -25.83 17.50
N ALA A 21 33.09 -25.97 16.24
CA ALA A 21 32.32 -25.45 15.11
C ALA A 21 30.98 -26.19 15.07
N ILE A 22 29.95 -25.64 15.71
CA ILE A 22 28.57 -26.06 15.52
C ILE A 22 28.22 -25.66 14.07
N ALA A 23 28.36 -26.62 13.16
CA ALA A 23 27.79 -26.52 11.83
C ALA A 23 26.27 -26.45 12.00
N ALA A 24 25.72 -25.24 11.89
CA ALA A 24 24.28 -25.05 11.81
C ALA A 24 23.73 -25.86 10.64
N PRO A 25 22.63 -26.62 10.81
CA PRO A 25 21.98 -27.30 9.70
C PRO A 25 21.52 -26.23 8.70
N LYS A 26 22.16 -26.19 7.53
CA LYS A 26 21.66 -25.47 6.38
C LYS A 26 20.38 -26.18 5.95
N THR A 27 19.25 -25.75 6.49
CA THR A 27 17.95 -26.01 5.88
C THR A 27 17.95 -25.29 4.54
N ALA A 28 18.36 -26.03 3.50
CA ALA A 28 18.18 -25.65 2.12
C ALA A 28 16.67 -25.68 1.82
N GLY A 29 15.95 -24.66 2.28
CA GLY A 29 14.64 -24.35 1.73
C GLY A 29 14.80 -24.08 0.24
N LYS A 30 13.94 -24.69 -0.57
CA LYS A 30 13.77 -24.38 -2.00
C LYS A 30 13.95 -22.87 -2.22
N PRO A 31 14.82 -22.40 -3.13
CA PRO A 31 14.92 -20.98 -3.43
C PRO A 31 13.67 -20.58 -4.24
N GLY A 32 12.53 -20.43 -3.57
CA GLY A 32 11.57 -19.43 -3.96
C GLY A 32 12.29 -18.09 -3.84
N ALA A 33 12.30 -17.30 -4.91
CA ALA A 33 12.85 -15.95 -4.91
C ALA A 33 12.43 -15.23 -3.62
N PRO A 34 13.37 -14.86 -2.72
CA PRO A 34 12.99 -14.28 -1.44
C PRO A 34 12.22 -13.00 -1.72
N GLY A 35 11.01 -12.88 -1.15
CA GLY A 35 10.23 -11.65 -1.19
C GLY A 35 10.83 -10.60 -0.25
N LEU A 36 9.99 -9.84 0.43
CA LEU A 36 10.45 -8.96 1.50
C LEU A 36 11.11 -9.79 2.63
N PRO A 37 12.35 -9.46 3.09
CA PRO A 37 13.00 -10.17 4.20
C PRO A 37 12.14 -10.23 5.46
N ARG A 38 12.31 -11.28 6.29
CA ARG A 38 11.51 -11.46 7.52
C ARG A 38 11.68 -10.32 8.52
N TYR A 39 12.89 -9.76 8.59
CA TYR A 39 13.24 -8.69 9.53
C TYR A 39 13.91 -7.54 8.80
N GLY A 40 13.79 -6.34 9.37
CA GLY A 40 14.41 -5.12 8.88
C GLY A 40 13.40 -4.11 8.36
N MET A 41 13.91 -3.08 7.68
CA MET A 41 13.11 -1.97 7.18
C MET A 41 13.24 -1.86 5.67
N ALA A 42 12.14 -1.54 4.99
CA ALA A 42 12.14 -1.26 3.56
C ALA A 42 11.17 -0.11 3.26
N VAL A 43 11.58 0.80 2.39
CA VAL A 43 10.73 1.89 1.91
C VAL A 43 10.43 1.65 0.44
N TYR A 44 9.17 1.66 0.06
CA TYR A 44 8.70 1.56 -1.31
C TYR A 44 8.05 2.89 -1.68
N SER A 45 8.39 3.41 -2.86
CA SER A 45 7.82 4.67 -3.31
C SER A 45 7.74 4.76 -4.82
N ASP A 46 6.70 5.43 -5.30
CA ASP A 46 6.57 5.95 -6.66
C ASP A 46 6.41 7.49 -6.64
N LEU A 47 6.80 8.14 -5.54
CA LEU A 47 6.74 9.58 -5.39
C LEU A 47 7.43 10.27 -6.56
N CYS A 48 6.77 11.29 -7.08
CA CYS A 48 7.19 12.06 -8.23
C CYS A 48 6.82 13.53 -8.03
N VAL A 49 7.37 14.42 -8.86
CA VAL A 49 7.06 15.85 -8.85
C VAL A 49 6.39 16.23 -10.17
N HIS A 50 5.26 16.92 -10.10
CA HIS A 50 4.60 17.50 -11.26
C HIS A 50 5.44 18.67 -11.78
N PRO A 51 5.90 18.65 -13.05
CA PRO A 51 6.85 19.64 -13.55
C PRO A 51 6.28 21.06 -13.62
N GLU A 52 4.96 21.20 -13.73
CA GLU A 52 4.29 22.50 -13.85
C GLU A 52 3.98 23.12 -12.48
N SER A 53 3.45 22.34 -11.53
CA SER A 53 3.06 22.85 -10.21
C SER A 53 4.15 22.73 -9.15
N GLY A 54 5.12 21.82 -9.34
CA GLY A 54 6.09 21.46 -8.31
C GLY A 54 5.51 20.58 -7.18
N GLU A 55 4.23 20.20 -7.29
CA GLU A 55 3.56 19.37 -6.28
C GLU A 55 4.04 17.92 -6.36
N PHE A 56 4.05 17.26 -5.20
CA PHE A 56 4.33 15.83 -5.14
C PHE A 56 3.07 15.03 -5.54
N GLY A 57 3.30 14.01 -6.37
CA GLY A 57 2.34 12.96 -6.69
C GLY A 57 2.82 11.59 -6.20
N GLY A 58 1.91 10.62 -6.15
CA GLY A 58 2.20 9.22 -5.82
C GLY A 58 2.10 8.90 -4.33
N GLN A 59 2.86 7.89 -3.91
CA GLN A 59 2.78 7.34 -2.55
C GLN A 59 4.11 6.74 -2.07
N ARG A 60 4.21 6.58 -0.75
CA ARG A 60 5.32 5.96 -0.05
C ARG A 60 4.80 5.05 1.05
N ILE A 61 5.38 3.85 1.12
CA ILE A 61 5.06 2.84 2.12
C ILE A 61 6.37 2.45 2.80
N SER A 62 6.47 2.70 4.10
CA SER A 62 7.59 2.25 4.93
C SER A 62 7.16 1.02 5.71
N VAL A 63 7.82 -0.11 5.46
CA VAL A 63 7.57 -1.38 6.13
C VAL A 63 8.69 -1.65 7.12
N GLN A 64 8.33 -1.93 8.37
CA GLN A 64 9.25 -2.27 9.45
C GLN A 64 8.84 -3.63 9.98
N ARG A 65 9.74 -4.62 9.93
CA ARG A 65 9.47 -5.97 10.40
C ARG A 65 10.38 -6.29 11.57
N PHE A 66 9.80 -6.38 12.76
CA PHE A 66 10.51 -6.74 13.98
C PHE A 66 10.28 -8.22 14.32
N ALA A 67 10.92 -8.68 15.40
CA ALA A 67 10.76 -10.04 15.88
C ALA A 67 9.31 -10.34 16.30
N GLU A 68 8.66 -9.37 16.94
CA GLU A 68 7.35 -9.52 17.58
C GLU A 68 6.21 -8.90 16.76
N VAL A 69 6.45 -7.76 16.10
CA VAL A 69 5.42 -6.99 15.41
C VAL A 69 5.95 -6.41 14.09
N ASP A 70 5.09 -6.41 13.07
CA ASP A 70 5.35 -5.70 11.81
C ASP A 70 4.56 -4.37 11.84
N THR A 71 5.13 -3.30 11.34
CA THR A 71 4.53 -1.95 11.30
C THR A 71 4.64 -1.37 9.90
N VAL A 72 3.60 -0.66 9.48
CA VAL A 72 3.55 0.03 8.18
C VAL A 72 3.22 1.51 8.41
N ILE A 73 3.95 2.39 7.73
CA ILE A 73 3.62 3.81 7.61
C ILE A 73 3.27 4.07 6.15
N TYR A 74 2.10 4.65 5.92
CA TYR A 74 1.58 4.97 4.60
C TYR A 74 1.48 6.47 4.40
N GLU A 75 2.04 6.94 3.29
CA GLU A 75 2.01 8.34 2.86
C GLU A 75 1.50 8.37 1.42
N PHE A 76 0.56 9.24 1.12
CA PHE A 76 0.04 9.41 -0.23
C PHE A 76 -0.23 10.87 -0.53
N THR A 77 -0.33 11.20 -1.80
CA THR A 77 -0.57 12.58 -2.22
C THR A 77 -2.02 12.82 -2.59
N ALA A 78 -2.62 13.88 -2.07
CA ALA A 78 -3.95 14.38 -2.47
C ALA A 78 -3.88 15.90 -2.73
N GLY A 79 -2.98 16.35 -3.62
CA GLY A 79 -2.65 17.77 -3.81
C GLY A 79 -1.51 18.29 -2.90
N GLY A 80 -0.74 17.35 -2.34
CA GLY A 80 0.35 17.57 -1.38
C GLY A 80 0.62 16.25 -0.64
N LEU A 81 1.81 16.08 -0.03
CA LEU A 81 2.07 14.90 0.79
C LEU A 81 1.16 14.92 2.02
N SER A 82 0.29 13.91 2.15
CA SER A 82 -0.57 13.75 3.33
C SER A 82 0.29 13.55 4.58
N TRP A 83 -0.30 13.80 5.76
CA TRP A 83 0.30 13.33 7.00
C TRP A 83 0.52 11.81 6.92
N PRO A 84 1.68 11.31 7.40
CA PRO A 84 1.93 9.88 7.46
C PRO A 84 0.88 9.18 8.34
N LEU A 85 0.25 8.16 7.78
CA LEU A 85 -0.71 7.32 8.47
C LEU A 85 -0.01 6.08 9.00
N VAL A 86 -0.13 5.84 10.31
CA VAL A 86 0.27 4.57 10.91
C VAL A 86 -0.82 3.54 10.60
N ALA A 87 -0.43 2.43 9.98
CA ALA A 87 -1.36 1.38 9.64
C ALA A 87 -1.87 0.63 10.88
N GLY A 88 -3.13 0.19 10.82
CA GLY A 88 -3.79 -0.61 11.85
C GLY A 88 -3.48 -2.10 11.73
N ASP A 89 -4.44 -2.89 11.24
CA ASP A 89 -4.25 -4.32 11.02
C ASP A 89 -3.20 -4.51 9.93
N VAL A 90 -1.99 -4.94 10.30
CA VAL A 90 -0.86 -5.16 9.38
C VAL A 90 -0.60 -6.65 9.29
N ASN A 91 -0.66 -7.20 8.08
CA ASN A 91 -0.38 -8.61 7.83
C ASN A 91 0.60 -8.75 6.66
N ILE A 92 1.72 -9.42 6.90
CA ILE A 92 2.73 -9.70 5.89
C ILE A 92 2.96 -11.20 5.88
N ASP A 93 2.82 -11.82 4.71
CA ASP A 93 3.11 -13.24 4.50
C ASP A 93 4.50 -13.59 5.09
N PRO A 94 4.66 -14.70 5.82
CA PRO A 94 5.95 -15.08 6.39
C PRO A 94 7.08 -15.20 5.36
N GLN A 95 6.75 -15.53 4.10
CA GLN A 95 7.69 -15.58 2.99
C GLN A 95 7.90 -14.22 2.31
N GLY A 96 7.19 -13.18 2.76
CA GLY A 96 7.27 -11.82 2.26
C GLY A 96 6.75 -11.65 0.84
N ARG A 97 5.81 -12.48 0.39
CA ARG A 97 5.28 -12.43 -0.98
C ARG A 97 4.13 -11.45 -1.15
N GLN A 98 3.37 -11.21 -0.09
CA GLN A 98 2.22 -10.32 -0.10
C GLN A 98 2.02 -9.68 1.27
N MET A 99 1.30 -8.58 1.29
CA MET A 99 0.87 -7.89 2.49
C MET A 99 -0.53 -7.30 2.30
N TYR A 100 -1.22 -7.07 3.39
CA TYR A 100 -2.29 -6.11 3.44
C TYR A 100 -2.19 -5.30 4.72
N PHE A 101 -2.79 -4.12 4.72
CA PHE A 101 -2.92 -3.32 5.91
C PHE A 101 -4.14 -2.40 5.87
N THR A 102 -4.62 -1.96 7.03
CA THR A 102 -5.68 -0.94 7.10
C THR A 102 -5.13 0.44 7.44
N VAL A 103 -5.73 1.47 6.88
CA VAL A 103 -5.48 2.88 7.25
C VAL A 103 -6.80 3.59 7.44
N ARG A 104 -6.83 4.54 8.37
CA ARG A 104 -7.99 5.41 8.56
C ARG A 104 -7.72 6.74 7.87
N VAL A 105 -8.57 7.09 6.91
CA VAL A 105 -8.54 8.37 6.21
C VAL A 105 -9.84 9.07 6.55
N ASP A 106 -9.74 10.22 7.21
CA ASP A 106 -10.86 10.90 7.84
C ASP A 106 -11.60 9.95 8.80
N GLU A 107 -12.85 9.58 8.51
CA GLU A 107 -13.66 8.67 9.33
C GLU A 107 -13.75 7.25 8.75
N GLU A 108 -13.22 7.04 7.56
CA GLU A 108 -13.31 5.79 6.79
C GLU A 108 -12.07 4.92 6.98
N GLU A 109 -12.27 3.63 7.25
CA GLU A 109 -11.20 2.65 7.22
C GLU A 109 -11.07 2.04 5.82
N ARG A 110 -9.85 2.05 5.29
CA ARG A 110 -9.53 1.50 3.96
C ARG A 110 -8.51 0.38 4.10
N THR A 111 -8.78 -0.73 3.43
CA THR A 111 -7.81 -1.84 3.32
C THR A 111 -6.98 -1.67 2.06
N ILE A 112 -5.66 -1.71 2.21
CA ILE A 112 -4.69 -1.64 1.12
C ILE A 112 -3.98 -2.99 1.06
N SER A 113 -3.99 -3.63 -0.10
CA SER A 113 -3.33 -4.93 -0.31
C SER A 113 -2.25 -4.80 -1.38
N GLY A 114 -1.25 -5.68 -1.35
CA GLY A 114 -0.22 -5.70 -2.36
C GLY A 114 0.68 -6.92 -2.34
N LYS A 115 1.43 -7.09 -3.43
CA LYS A 115 2.36 -8.21 -3.67
C LYS A 115 3.77 -7.70 -3.89
N PHE A 116 4.72 -8.37 -3.26
CA PHE A 116 6.13 -8.12 -3.47
C PHE A 116 6.59 -8.89 -4.71
N ALA A 117 7.10 -8.15 -5.71
CA ALA A 117 7.65 -8.67 -6.95
C ALA A 117 9.17 -8.42 -7.01
N ASP A 118 9.82 -8.99 -8.03
CA ASP A 118 11.24 -8.76 -8.32
C ASP A 118 12.15 -9.04 -7.12
N LYS A 119 11.93 -10.16 -6.41
CA LYS A 119 12.67 -10.51 -5.18
C LYS A 119 12.52 -9.45 -4.07
N GLY A 120 11.33 -8.87 -3.97
CA GLY A 120 11.00 -7.82 -3.02
C GLY A 120 11.52 -6.43 -3.39
N ASP A 121 11.99 -6.18 -4.61
CA ASP A 121 12.41 -4.82 -5.02
C ASP A 121 11.25 -3.97 -5.56
N THR A 122 10.08 -4.56 -5.75
CA THR A 122 8.86 -3.86 -6.17
C THR A 122 7.69 -4.27 -5.27
N LEU A 123 6.88 -3.32 -4.82
CA LEU A 123 5.59 -3.55 -4.20
C LEU A 123 4.50 -3.14 -5.21
N VAL A 124 3.67 -4.09 -5.59
CA VAL A 124 2.54 -3.88 -6.52
C VAL A 124 1.28 -3.88 -5.68
N LEU A 125 0.57 -2.76 -5.63
CA LEU A 125 -0.67 -2.65 -4.86
C LEU A 125 -1.86 -3.12 -5.68
N ASP A 126 -2.82 -3.69 -4.96
CA ASP A 126 -4.14 -3.98 -5.49
C ASP A 126 -4.96 -2.70 -5.46
N GLY A 127 -5.66 -2.41 -6.56
CA GLY A 127 -6.33 -1.13 -6.77
C GLY A 127 -5.61 -0.23 -7.77
N GLY A 128 -6.37 0.70 -8.31
CA GLY A 128 -5.99 1.49 -9.47
C GLY A 128 -5.06 2.66 -9.16
N TYR A 129 -4.01 2.82 -9.96
CA TYR A 129 -3.25 4.05 -10.07
C TYR A 129 -4.08 5.10 -10.82
N CYS A 130 -4.02 6.37 -10.39
CA CYS A 130 -4.81 7.46 -10.99
C CYS A 130 -6.33 7.23 -11.04
N GLY A 131 -6.90 6.52 -10.06
CA GLY A 131 -8.33 6.21 -10.03
C GLY A 131 -8.78 5.21 -11.12
N GLN A 132 -7.85 4.56 -11.82
CA GLN A 132 -8.17 3.55 -12.83
C GLN A 132 -7.91 2.14 -12.28
N PRO A 133 -8.96 1.36 -11.98
CA PRO A 133 -8.83 0.06 -11.30
C PRO A 133 -7.91 -0.93 -12.03
N ASP A 134 -7.77 -0.78 -13.36
CA ASP A 134 -7.01 -1.69 -14.22
C ASP A 134 -5.50 -1.41 -14.27
N VAL A 135 -5.04 -0.28 -13.71
CA VAL A 135 -3.63 0.11 -13.74
C VAL A 135 -3.00 -0.16 -12.37
N PRO A 136 -2.17 -1.19 -12.21
CA PRO A 136 -1.61 -1.51 -10.89
C PRO A 136 -0.60 -0.45 -10.46
N ALA A 137 -0.74 0.06 -9.23
CA ALA A 137 0.24 0.97 -8.63
C ALA A 137 1.53 0.20 -8.29
N ARG A 138 2.67 0.63 -8.84
CA ARG A 138 3.96 -0.07 -8.71
C ARG A 138 4.97 0.82 -8.00
N LEU A 139 5.25 0.50 -6.75
CA LEU A 139 6.21 1.22 -5.92
C LEU A 139 7.56 0.49 -5.94
N ARG A 140 8.64 1.21 -6.23
CA ARG A 140 9.99 0.65 -6.23
C ARG A 140 10.61 0.78 -4.84
N LYS A 141 11.39 -0.22 -4.43
CA LYS A 141 12.19 -0.11 -3.21
C LYS A 141 13.18 1.04 -3.35
N VAL A 142 13.14 1.97 -2.41
CA VAL A 142 14.07 3.09 -2.31
C VAL A 142 15.42 2.56 -1.84
N LYS A 143 16.45 2.80 -2.66
CA LYS A 143 17.86 2.44 -2.36
C LYS A 143 18.73 3.67 -2.12
N ASP A 144 18.31 4.82 -2.62
CA ASP A 144 18.97 6.11 -2.45
C ASP A 144 17.92 7.10 -1.95
N PHE A 145 18.04 7.49 -0.68
CA PHE A 145 17.13 8.41 0.00
C PHE A 145 17.46 9.89 -0.26
N GLY A 146 18.63 10.18 -0.84
CA GLY A 146 19.04 11.55 -1.20
C GLY A 146 18.67 11.93 -2.64
N ARG A 147 18.25 10.95 -3.46
CA ARG A 147 17.88 11.19 -4.86
C ARG A 147 16.63 12.08 -4.95
N ALA A 148 16.69 13.08 -5.82
CA ALA A 148 15.53 13.87 -6.19
C ALA A 148 14.40 12.99 -6.76
N ALA A 149 13.16 13.35 -6.45
CA ALA A 149 12.00 12.67 -6.99
C ALA A 149 11.91 12.90 -8.52
N PRO A 150 11.61 11.85 -9.31
CA PRO A 150 11.46 11.98 -10.76
C PRO A 150 10.21 12.79 -11.14
N ALA A 151 10.14 13.23 -12.40
CA ALA A 151 8.92 13.86 -12.91
C ALA A 151 7.74 12.88 -12.92
N CYS A 152 6.55 13.36 -12.57
CA CYS A 152 5.33 12.55 -12.61
C CYS A 152 4.97 12.13 -14.03
N LYS A 153 4.58 10.88 -14.19
CA LYS A 153 4.07 10.37 -15.47
C LYS A 153 2.61 10.75 -15.61
N PRO A 154 2.16 11.15 -16.81
CA PRO A 154 0.74 11.35 -17.07
C PRO A 154 -0.04 10.08 -16.74
N CYS A 155 -1.20 10.25 -16.11
CA CYS A 155 -2.14 9.15 -15.96
C CYS A 155 -2.53 8.63 -17.36
N PRO A 156 -2.57 7.31 -17.58
CA PRO A 156 -3.05 6.77 -18.85
C PRO A 156 -4.47 7.26 -19.13
N ALA A 157 -4.83 7.44 -20.40
CA ALA A 157 -6.18 7.87 -20.75
C ALA A 157 -7.21 6.86 -20.22
N ALA A 158 -8.29 7.34 -19.61
CA ALA A 158 -9.37 6.47 -19.18
C ALA A 158 -9.89 5.68 -20.39
N LYS A 159 -10.05 4.37 -20.24
CA LYS A 159 -10.68 3.56 -21.27
C LYS A 159 -12.09 4.13 -21.51
N PRO A 160 -12.51 4.37 -22.77
CA PRO A 160 -13.87 4.81 -23.04
C PRO A 160 -14.84 3.83 -22.39
N ALA A 161 -15.80 4.35 -21.62
CA ALA A 161 -16.89 3.53 -21.13
C ALA A 161 -17.54 2.82 -22.34
N PRO A 162 -17.86 1.52 -22.25
CA PRO A 162 -18.69 0.89 -23.25
C PRO A 162 -19.94 1.76 -23.43
N LEU A 163 -20.27 2.10 -24.67
CA LEU A 163 -21.53 2.77 -24.99
C LEU A 163 -22.64 1.88 -24.43
N GLU A 164 -23.28 2.32 -23.36
CA GLU A 164 -24.51 1.68 -22.92
C GLU A 164 -25.51 1.79 -24.08
N PRO A 165 -26.19 0.69 -24.48
CA PRO A 165 -27.28 0.79 -25.42
C PRO A 165 -28.29 1.74 -24.79
N GLU A 166 -28.57 2.84 -25.50
CA GLU A 166 -29.58 3.82 -25.13
C GLU A 166 -30.88 3.08 -24.80
N ASP A 167 -31.23 3.03 -23.51
CA ASP A 167 -32.46 2.44 -23.04
C ASP A 167 -33.61 3.10 -23.81
N ALA A 168 -34.36 2.28 -24.53
CA ALA A 168 -35.53 2.72 -25.27
C ALA A 168 -36.45 3.50 -24.33
N ALA A 169 -36.66 4.79 -24.65
CA ALA A 169 -37.51 5.68 -23.90
C ALA A 169 -38.83 4.99 -23.52
N PRO A 170 -39.29 5.04 -22.25
CA PRO A 170 -40.58 4.50 -21.89
C PRO A 170 -41.67 5.24 -22.65
N ALA A 171 -42.51 4.48 -23.36
CA ALA A 171 -43.65 5.02 -24.09
C ALA A 171 -44.54 5.82 -23.15
N VAL A 172 -44.68 7.13 -23.42
CA VAL A 172 -45.59 8.02 -22.70
C VAL A 172 -47.02 7.49 -22.84
N PRO A 173 -47.75 7.23 -21.73
CA PRO A 173 -49.15 6.85 -21.80
C PRO A 173 -49.99 8.01 -22.36
N LYS A 174 -50.71 7.77 -23.46
CA LYS A 174 -51.70 8.72 -23.99
C LYS A 174 -52.86 8.84 -22.99
N MET A 175 -52.97 9.98 -22.32
CA MET A 175 -54.17 10.37 -21.57
C MET A 175 -55.34 10.63 -22.55
N PRO A 176 -56.58 10.15 -22.26
CA PRO A 176 -57.76 10.48 -23.06
C PRO A 176 -58.16 11.96 -22.89
N HIS A 177 -58.54 12.60 -24.00
CA HIS A 177 -59.15 13.92 -24.05
C HIS A 177 -60.45 13.97 -23.21
N GLU A 178 -60.51 14.87 -22.24
CA GLU A 178 -61.76 15.24 -21.57
C GLU A 178 -62.52 16.26 -22.43
N ALA A 179 -63.80 15.99 -22.69
CA ALA A 179 -64.67 16.82 -23.52
C ALA A 179 -65.07 18.13 -22.82
N PRO A 180 -65.36 19.22 -23.57
CA PRO A 180 -65.56 20.53 -22.98
C PRO A 180 -66.94 20.66 -22.32
N VAL A 181 -66.97 21.05 -21.04
CA VAL A 181 -68.19 21.41 -20.32
C VAL A 181 -68.75 22.72 -20.88
N LYS A 182 -69.97 22.66 -21.42
CA LYS A 182 -70.74 23.84 -21.88
C LYS A 182 -71.12 24.71 -20.68
N GLN A 183 -70.73 25.98 -20.73
CA GLN A 183 -71.26 27.03 -19.85
C GLN A 183 -72.76 27.21 -20.08
N ALA A 184 -73.55 27.21 -19.00
CA ALA A 184 -74.91 27.72 -19.00
C ALA A 184 -74.92 29.15 -18.41
N ALA A 185 -75.67 30.03 -19.07
CA ALA A 185 -75.74 31.47 -18.87
C ALA A 185 -76.50 31.89 -17.57
N PRO A 186 -76.35 33.15 -17.12
CA PRO A 186 -76.81 33.62 -15.82
C PRO A 186 -78.27 34.13 -15.84
N GLN A 187 -78.94 34.07 -14.69
CA GLN A 187 -80.26 34.70 -14.45
C GLN A 187 -80.42 35.10 -12.96
N PRO A 188 -81.33 36.03 -12.62
CA PRO A 188 -80.96 37.36 -12.11
C PRO A 188 -81.33 37.64 -10.63
N GLN A 189 -80.82 38.76 -10.11
CA GLN A 189 -81.14 39.36 -8.81
C GLN A 189 -82.60 39.84 -8.69
N GLN A 190 -83.16 39.77 -7.46
CA GLN A 190 -84.05 40.73 -6.75
C GLN A 190 -84.78 39.95 -5.63
N ALA A 191 -85.05 40.44 -4.42
CA ALA A 191 -84.93 41.75 -3.78
C ALA A 191 -84.69 41.55 -2.26
#